data_AF-X0ZSI6-F1
#
_entry.id   AF-X0ZSI6-F1
#
_cell.length_a   1.000
_cell.length_b   1.000
_cell.length_c   1.000
_cell.angle_alpha   90.00
_cell.angle_beta   90.00
_cell.angle_gamma   90.00
#
_symmetry.space_group_name_H-M   'P 1'
#
loop_
_entity.id
_entity.type
_entity.pdbx_description
1 polymer ?
#
loop_
_entity_poly.entity_id
_entity_poly.type
_entity_poly.pdbx_seq_one_letter_code
_entity_poly.pdbx_strand_id
1 'polypeptide(L)'
;MLVDFKVAKKQIFIQWDSTNDCNLRCHHCYHNEEGQKNHIQGKNSLMNLDEVKSMIDDLVDTTQRWDMVSRFHISGGEPLMRKDLLNILDYTQQNGVPTRLLTNGTIIKY
;
A
#
# COMPACT_ATOMS: atom_id res chain seq x y z
N MET A 1 31.23 -27.60 -11.05
CA MET A 1 30.81 -26.42 -10.26
C MET A 1 29.35 -26.21 -10.57
N LEU A 2 28.46 -26.68 -9.70
CA LEU A 2 27.02 -26.57 -9.91
C LEU A 2 26.65 -25.09 -9.74
N VAL A 3 26.12 -24.49 -10.81
CA VAL A 3 25.50 -23.16 -10.73
C VAL A 3 24.18 -23.37 -9.99
N ASP A 4 24.12 -22.94 -8.73
CA ASP A 4 22.91 -22.92 -7.94
C ASP A 4 21.96 -21.90 -8.58
N PHE A 5 21.07 -22.38 -9.46
CA PHE A 5 19.93 -21.60 -9.91
C PHE A 5 18.98 -21.48 -8.72
N LYS A 6 19.16 -20.44 -7.89
CA LYS A 6 18.14 -20.04 -6.91
C LYS A 6 16.84 -19.83 -7.67
N VAL A 7 15.91 -20.77 -7.54
CA VAL A 7 14.55 -20.64 -8.05
C VAL A 7 13.99 -19.34 -7.49
N ALA A 8 13.54 -18.44 -8.36
CA ALA A 8 12.98 -17.17 -7.94
C ALA A 8 11.80 -17.44 -6.99
N LYS A 9 11.93 -17.01 -5.73
CA LYS A 9 10.90 -17.18 -4.71
C LYS A 9 9.60 -16.56 -5.20
N LYS A 10 8.48 -17.30 -5.10
CA LYS A 10 7.16 -16.83 -5.57
C LYS A 10 6.78 -15.53 -4.87
N GLN A 11 6.21 -14.59 -5.62
CA GLN A 11 5.89 -13.26 -5.11
C GLN A 11 4.38 -13.05 -5.07
N ILE A 12 3.90 -12.39 -4.03
CA ILE A 12 2.55 -11.84 -3.95
C ILE A 12 2.64 -10.32 -3.95
N PHE A 13 1.77 -9.69 -4.74
CA PHE A 13 1.69 -8.24 -4.85
C PHE A 13 0.39 -7.79 -4.21
N ILE A 14 0.48 -6.85 -3.28
CA ILE A 14 -0.68 -6.21 -2.68
C ILE A 14 -0.58 -4.74 -2.97
N GLN A 15 -1.58 -4.22 -3.66
CA GLN A 15 -1.79 -2.79 -3.83
C GLN A 15 -2.94 -2.37 -2.92
N TRP A 16 -2.67 -1.43 -2.04
CA TRP A 16 -3.64 -0.91 -1.08
C TRP A 16 -3.83 0.59 -1.27
N ASP A 17 -5.07 0.96 -1.60
CA ASP A 17 -5.49 2.35 -1.72
C ASP A 17 -5.73 2.93 -0.32
N SER A 18 -4.68 3.55 0.23
CA SER A 18 -4.60 3.98 1.63
C SER A 18 -5.49 5.18 1.98
N THR A 19 -5.92 5.94 0.99
CA THR A 19 -6.81 7.10 1.14
C THR A 19 -7.54 7.35 -0.18
N ASN A 20 -8.72 7.98 -0.10
CA ASN A 20 -9.42 8.49 -1.28
C ASN A 20 -9.11 9.98 -1.55
N ASP A 21 -8.43 10.65 -0.60
CA ASP A 21 -8.04 12.05 -0.76
C ASP A 21 -6.89 12.17 -1.73
N CYS A 22 -7.01 13.07 -2.69
CA CYS A 22 -5.95 13.44 -3.63
C CYS A 22 -5.89 14.97 -3.78
N ASN A 23 -4.70 15.53 -3.91
CA ASN A 23 -4.49 16.95 -4.19
C ASN A 23 -4.56 17.31 -5.70
N LEU A 24 -4.76 16.32 -6.57
CA LEU A 24 -4.94 16.49 -8.02
C LEU A 24 -6.32 15.96 -8.49
N ARG A 25 -6.70 16.29 -9.72
CA ARG A 25 -7.96 15.83 -10.38
C ARG A 25 -7.68 15.41 -11.82
N CYS A 26 -6.85 14.38 -11.99
CA CYS A 26 -6.32 13.98 -13.29
C CYS A 26 -7.41 13.37 -14.19
N HIS A 27 -7.61 13.85 -15.42
CA HIS A 27 -8.70 13.40 -16.30
C HIS A 27 -8.80 11.89 -16.56
N HIS A 28 -7.69 11.15 -16.46
CA HIS A 28 -7.62 9.71 -16.70
C HIS A 28 -7.71 8.86 -15.41
N CYS A 29 -7.90 9.50 -14.25
CA CYS A 29 -7.85 8.82 -12.96
C CYS A 29 -9.15 8.07 -12.69
N TYR A 30 -9.06 6.75 -12.50
CA TYR A 30 -10.21 5.92 -12.10
C TYR A 30 -10.75 6.29 -10.70
N HIS A 31 -9.96 7.00 -9.90
CA HIS A 31 -10.30 7.49 -8.55
C HIS A 31 -11.11 8.80 -8.56
N ASN A 32 -11.28 9.46 -9.71
CA ASN A 32 -12.06 10.71 -9.83
C ASN A 32 -13.58 10.47 -9.73
N GLU A 33 -14.39 11.54 -9.91
CA GLU A 33 -15.83 11.67 -9.64
C GLU A 33 -16.74 10.45 -9.88
N GLU A 34 -16.45 9.54 -10.81
CA GLU A 34 -17.19 8.27 -10.97
C GLU A 34 -16.80 7.20 -9.94
N GLY A 35 -15.52 7.10 -9.58
CA GLY A 35 -15.03 6.26 -8.47
C GLY A 35 -15.57 6.74 -7.12
N GLN A 36 -15.61 8.04 -6.87
CA GLN A 36 -16.21 8.61 -5.65
C GLN A 36 -17.74 8.41 -5.57
N LYS A 37 -18.46 8.40 -6.70
CA LYS A 37 -19.89 8.08 -6.75
C LYS A 37 -20.18 6.61 -6.43
N ASN A 38 -19.27 5.70 -6.78
CA ASN A 38 -19.38 4.27 -6.45
C ASN A 38 -18.87 3.95 -5.02
N HIS A 39 -18.03 4.80 -4.45
CA HIS A 39 -17.67 4.80 -3.04
C HIS A 39 -18.58 5.74 -2.25
N ILE A 40 -19.88 5.42 -2.18
CA ILE A 40 -20.74 5.86 -1.06
C ILE A 40 -20.24 5.15 0.20
N GLN A 41 -19.03 5.47 0.63
CA GLN A 41 -18.52 5.03 1.89
C GLN A 41 -18.41 6.28 2.75
N GLY A 42 -19.15 6.31 3.86
CA GLY A 42 -19.14 7.44 4.77
C GLY A 42 -17.72 7.80 5.22
N LYS A 43 -17.58 8.93 5.93
CA LYS A 43 -16.32 9.42 6.52
C LYS A 43 -15.51 8.37 7.33
N ASN A 44 -16.08 7.20 7.64
CA ASN A 44 -15.51 6.12 8.45
C ASN A 44 -15.07 4.88 7.64
N SER A 45 -14.70 5.03 6.37
CA SER A 45 -14.32 3.88 5.51
C SER A 45 -12.83 3.68 5.31
N LEU A 46 -12.01 4.58 5.86
CA LEU A 46 -10.56 4.41 5.87
C LEU A 46 -10.16 3.53 7.05
N MET A 47 -9.29 2.56 6.80
CA MET A 47 -8.68 1.77 7.86
C MET A 47 -7.88 2.69 8.79
N ASN A 48 -8.14 2.60 10.09
CA ASN A 48 -7.32 3.26 11.11
C ASN A 48 -5.94 2.56 11.23
N LEU A 49 -5.01 3.17 11.96
CA LEU A 49 -3.64 2.65 12.05
C LEU A 49 -3.56 1.21 12.57
N ASP A 50 -4.41 0.83 13.52
CA ASP A 50 -4.38 -0.51 14.12
C ASP A 50 -4.90 -1.57 13.13
N GLU A 51 -5.94 -1.23 12.34
CA GLU A 51 -6.44 -2.09 11.26
C GLU A 51 -5.37 -2.30 10.18
N VAL A 52 -4.61 -1.25 9.84
CA VAL A 52 -3.52 -1.34 8.86
C VAL A 52 -2.38 -2.22 9.37
N LYS A 53 -2.02 -2.10 10.65
CA LYS A 53 -1.03 -2.97 11.28
C LYS A 53 -1.48 -4.43 11.25
N SER A 54 -2.74 -4.70 11.62
CA SER A 54 -3.31 -6.05 11.54
C SER A 54 -3.25 -6.63 10.13
N MET A 55 -3.55 -5.84 9.10
CA MET A 55 -3.42 -6.28 7.70
C MET A 55 -1.96 -6.59 7.32
N ILE A 56 -1.01 -5.81 7.82
CA ILE A 56 0.43 -6.06 7.58
C ILE A 56 0.86 -7.34 8.30
N ASP A 57 0.38 -7.59 9.52
CA ASP A 57 0.66 -8.81 10.26
C ASP A 57 0.11 -10.04 9.53
N ASP A 58 -1.13 -9.97 9.03
CA ASP A 58 -1.76 -11.03 8.23
C ASP A 58 -0.97 -11.30 6.94
N LEU A 59 -0.43 -10.26 6.30
CA LEU A 59 0.42 -10.39 5.12
C LEU A 59 1.72 -11.12 5.45
N VAL A 60 2.37 -10.76 6.56
CA VAL A 60 3.61 -11.41 7.01
C VAL A 60 3.34 -12.88 7.31
N ASP A 61 2.34 -13.20 8.13
CA ASP A 61 1.97 -14.58 8.46
C ASP A 61 1.65 -15.39 7.20
N THR A 62 0.83 -14.84 6.30
CA THR A 62 0.43 -15.54 5.07
C THR A 62 1.63 -15.81 4.18
N THR A 63 2.53 -14.84 3.98
CA THR A 63 3.70 -15.02 3.12
C THR A 63 4.73 -15.97 3.72
N GLN A 64 4.88 -16.00 5.04
CA GLN A 64 5.69 -17.00 5.72
C GLN A 64 5.10 -18.41 5.54
N ARG A 65 3.80 -18.59 5.77
CA ARG A 65 3.12 -19.89 5.60
C ARG A 65 3.18 -20.40 4.16
N TRP A 66 3.14 -19.51 3.18
CA TRP A 66 3.13 -19.89 1.76
C TRP A 66 4.53 -19.95 1.13
N ASP A 67 5.59 -19.71 1.92
CA ASP A 67 6.96 -19.55 1.44
C ASP A 67 7.07 -18.58 0.25
N MET A 68 6.43 -17.42 0.38
CA MET A 68 6.38 -16.35 -0.61
C MET A 68 7.09 -15.09 -0.12
N VAL A 69 7.33 -14.16 -1.04
CA VAL A 69 7.79 -12.79 -0.73
C VAL A 69 6.66 -11.82 -1.04
N SER A 70 6.27 -11.00 -0.07
CA SER A 70 5.33 -9.91 -0.31
C SER A 70 6.02 -8.71 -0.96
N ARG A 71 5.26 -8.01 -1.81
CA ARG A 71 5.53 -6.63 -2.19
C ARG A 71 4.29 -5.81 -1.90
N PHE A 72 4.40 -4.92 -0.92
CA PHE A 72 3.30 -4.08 -0.47
C PHE A 72 3.40 -2.71 -1.15
N HIS A 73 2.38 -2.33 -1.90
CA HIS A 73 2.32 -1.06 -2.62
C HIS A 73 1.25 -0.20 -1.96
N ILE A 74 1.66 0.96 -1.46
CA ILE A 74 0.76 1.95 -0.88
C ILE A 74 0.41 2.95 -1.98
N SER A 75 -0.88 3.01 -2.32
CA SER A 75 -1.47 3.89 -3.34
C SER A 75 -2.71 4.60 -2.76
N GLY A 76 -3.68 4.92 -3.62
CA GLY A 76 -4.94 5.61 -3.29
C GLY A 76 -5.14 6.84 -4.17
N GLY A 77 -5.81 7.85 -3.62
CA GLY A 77 -5.81 9.19 -4.18
C GLY A 77 -4.39 9.75 -4.24
N GLU A 78 -3.91 10.32 -3.14
CA GLU A 78 -2.50 10.66 -2.95
C GLU A 78 -2.08 10.18 -1.56
N PRO A 79 -1.25 9.14 -1.43
CA PRO A 79 -0.90 8.60 -0.12
C PRO A 79 -0.18 9.61 0.78
N LEU A 80 0.57 10.58 0.22
CA LEU A 80 1.20 11.65 1.02
C LEU A 80 0.18 12.60 1.68
N MET A 81 -1.11 12.54 1.33
CA MET A 81 -2.19 13.26 2.03
C MET A 81 -2.64 12.53 3.31
N ARG A 82 -2.28 11.27 3.51
CA ARG A 82 -2.64 10.47 4.68
C ARG A 82 -1.76 10.82 5.88
N LYS A 83 -2.39 11.25 6.98
CA LYS A 83 -1.71 11.82 8.17
C LYS A 83 -0.78 10.85 8.90
N ASP A 84 -1.12 9.57 8.93
CA ASP A 84 -0.41 8.49 9.62
C ASP A 84 0.47 7.66 8.66
N LEU A 85 0.71 8.12 7.43
CA LEU A 85 1.51 7.38 6.44
C LEU A 85 2.90 6.98 6.97
N LEU A 86 3.61 7.89 7.63
CA LEU A 86 4.95 7.60 8.15
C LEU A 86 4.93 6.48 9.19
N ASN A 87 3.92 6.46 10.07
CA ASN A 87 3.75 5.38 11.05
C ASN A 87 3.53 4.02 10.38
N ILE A 88 2.83 4.01 9.24
CA ILE A 88 2.59 2.81 8.44
C ILE A 88 3.88 2.34 7.77
N LEU A 89 4.64 3.26 7.16
CA LEU A 89 5.94 2.95 6.54
C LEU A 89 6.96 2.43 7.55
N ASP A 90 7.01 3.01 8.75
CA ASP A 90 7.85 2.53 9.84
C ASP A 90 7.44 1.10 10.25
N TYR A 91 6.13 0.83 10.33
CA TYR A 91 5.63 -0.50 10.70
C TYR A 91 5.95 -1.56 9.64
N THR A 92 5.82 -1.25 8.35
CA THR A 92 6.20 -2.19 7.30
C THR A 92 7.71 -2.45 7.29
N GLN A 93 8.52 -1.42 7.53
CA GLN A 93 9.98 -1.55 7.66
C GLN A 93 10.35 -2.46 8.84
N GLN A 94 9.78 -2.24 10.02
CA GLN A 94 10.03 -3.03 11.23
C GLN A 94 9.68 -4.51 11.04
N ASN A 95 8.66 -4.80 10.23
CA ASN A 95 8.23 -6.17 9.92
C ASN A 95 8.91 -6.77 8.68
N GLY A 96 9.91 -6.09 8.11
CA GLY A 96 10.66 -6.59 6.95
C GLY A 96 9.82 -6.72 5.68
N VAL A 97 8.72 -5.97 5.56
CA VAL A 97 7.81 -5.99 4.41
C VAL A 97 8.31 -5.02 3.33
N PRO A 98 8.77 -5.51 2.17
CA PRO A 98 9.24 -4.64 1.09
C PRO A 98 8.09 -3.75 0.59
N THR A 99 8.22 -2.45 0.85
CA THR A 99 7.16 -1.47 0.60
C THR A 99 7.53 -0.52 -0.54
N ARG A 100 6.56 -0.20 -1.41
CA ARG A 100 6.67 0.87 -2.41
C ARG A 100 5.55 1.88 -2.21
N LEU A 101 5.87 3.15 -2.37
CA LEU A 101 4.92 4.24 -2.32
C LEU A 101 4.64 4.73 -3.75
N LEU A 102 3.37 4.71 -4.16
CA LEU A 102 2.92 5.23 -5.45
C LEU A 102 2.32 6.62 -5.22
N THR A 103 3.13 7.66 -5.47
CA THR A 103 2.79 9.06 -5.19
C THR A 103 2.99 9.92 -6.43
N ASN A 104 2.20 11.00 -6.54
CA ASN A 104 2.44 12.05 -7.53
C ASN A 104 3.66 12.93 -7.20
N GLY A 105 4.22 12.81 -5.98
CA GLY A 105 5.45 13.47 -5.56
C GLY A 105 5.35 14.98 -5.32
N THR A 106 4.20 15.61 -5.57
CA THR A 106 4.05 17.08 -5.53
C THR A 106 4.17 17.68 -4.12
N ILE A 107 4.02 16.86 -3.07
CA ILE A 107 4.13 17.28 -1.66
C ILE A 107 5.59 17.20 -1.17
N ILE A 108 6.45 16.45 -1.86
CA ILE A 108 7.86 16.29 -1.48
C ILE A 108 8.61 17.58 -1.83
N LYS A 109 9.17 18.23 -0.80
CA LYS A 109 10.02 19.41 -0.95
C LYS A 109 11.48 18.99 -0.89
N TYR A 110 12.29 19.55 -1.78
CA TYR A 110 13.74 19.39 -1.85
C TYR A 110 14.45 20.57 -1.17
#